data_AF-A0A8S3J377-F1
#
_entry.id   AF-A0A8S3J377-F1
#
_cell.length_a   1.000
_cell.length_b   1.000
_cell.length_c   1.000
_cell.angle_alpha   90.00
_cell.angle_beta   90.00
_cell.angle_gamma   90.00
#
_symmetry.space_group_name_H-M   'P 1'
#
loop_
_entity.id
_entity.type
_entity.pdbx_description
1 polymer ?
#
loop_
_entity_poly.entity_id
_entity_poly.type
_entity_poly.pdbx_seq_one_letter_code
_entity_poly.pdbx_strand_id
1 'polypeptide(L)'
;MINANKSKITIEKERQETFSKKIDEIKRTFHAKIGTIKDKQGRDLMEKEDIKKRWREYTEELYKKDTQSIDENDGSTIELEPDILESEIKWALECIANNKAPGIDEIPAELFRILGDDAVKILLAICQQIWKTQQWPKDWKRSIYIPIPKKGS
;
A
#
# COMPACT_ATOMS: atom_id res chain seq x y z
N MET A 1 15.06 -34.50 -32.37
CA MET A 1 14.22 -33.63 -31.51
C MET A 1 14.82 -33.31 -30.14
N ILE A 2 15.71 -34.12 -29.57
CA ILE A 2 16.28 -33.91 -28.21
C ILE A 2 17.27 -32.72 -28.12
N ASN A 3 18.01 -32.42 -29.20
CA ASN A 3 19.06 -31.40 -29.19
C ASN A 3 18.50 -29.96 -29.06
N ALA A 4 17.39 -29.67 -29.76
CA ALA A 4 16.77 -28.34 -29.73
C ALA A 4 16.22 -27.95 -28.35
N ASN A 5 15.73 -28.92 -27.56
CA ASN A 5 15.26 -28.67 -26.19
C ASN A 5 16.42 -28.40 -25.23
N LYS A 6 17.55 -29.09 -25.38
CA LYS A 6 18.76 -28.79 -24.59
C LYS A 6 19.26 -27.37 -24.87
N SER A 7 19.33 -26.97 -26.14
CA SER A 7 19.73 -25.61 -26.52
C SER A 7 18.79 -24.54 -25.99
N LYS A 8 17.46 -24.77 -26.02
CA LYS A 8 16.48 -23.83 -25.43
C LYS A 8 16.64 -23.67 -23.92
N ILE A 9 16.87 -24.76 -23.18
CA ILE A 9 17.05 -24.73 -21.73
C ILE A 9 18.32 -23.96 -21.34
N THR A 10 19.40 -24.12 -22.12
CA THR A 10 20.65 -23.38 -21.89
C THR A 10 20.48 -21.88 -22.11
N ILE A 11 19.81 -21.48 -23.19
CA ILE A 11 19.54 -20.06 -23.50
C ILE A 11 18.66 -19.42 -22.41
N GLU A 12 17.66 -20.14 -21.91
CA GLU A 12 16.78 -19.64 -20.83
C GLU A 12 17.55 -19.45 -19.51
N LYS A 13 18.47 -20.36 -19.17
CA LYS A 13 19.36 -20.23 -18.00
C LYS A 13 20.29 -19.03 -18.11
N GLU A 14 20.94 -18.84 -19.27
CA GLU A 14 21.81 -17.69 -19.52
C GLU A 14 21.03 -16.36 -19.44
N ARG A 15 19.77 -16.35 -19.89
CA ARG A 15 18.88 -15.18 -19.75
C ARG A 15 18.53 -14.88 -18.30
N GLN A 16 18.29 -15.90 -17.47
CA GLN A 16 18.04 -15.70 -16.03
C GLN A 16 19.28 -15.21 -15.28
N GLU A 17 20.46 -15.73 -15.59
CA GLU A 17 21.71 -15.28 -14.98
C GLU A 17 22.06 -13.85 -15.37
N THR A 18 21.87 -13.47 -16.64
CA THR A 18 22.08 -12.10 -17.11
C THR A 18 21.06 -11.12 -16.51
N PHE A 19 19.81 -11.55 -16.35
CA PHE A 19 18.79 -10.77 -15.65
C PHE A 19 19.15 -10.56 -14.17
N SER A 20 19.55 -11.62 -13.46
CA SER A 20 19.99 -11.52 -12.06
C SER A 20 21.18 -10.57 -11.90
N LYS A 21 22.19 -10.67 -12.79
CA LYS A 21 23.34 -9.76 -12.80
C LYS A 21 22.94 -8.30 -12.99
N LYS A 22 22.01 -8.01 -13.92
CA LYS A 22 21.47 -6.65 -14.11
C LYS A 22 20.70 -6.15 -12.88
N ILE A 23 19.91 -7.02 -12.23
CA ILE A 23 19.23 -6.69 -10.98
C ILE A 23 20.24 -6.37 -9.88
N ASP A 24 21.33 -7.13 -9.76
CA ASP A 24 22.39 -6.87 -8.80
C ASP A 24 23.14 -5.57 -9.10
N GLU A 25 23.35 -5.24 -10.37
CA GLU A 25 23.96 -3.98 -10.82
C GLU A 25 23.06 -2.76 -10.52
N ILE A 26 21.75 -2.89 -10.76
CA ILE A 26 20.74 -1.86 -10.39
C ILE A 26 20.66 -1.69 -8.87
N LYS A 27 20.68 -2.80 -8.11
CA LYS A 27 20.72 -2.76 -6.63
C LYS A 27 21.99 -2.12 -6.08
N ARG A 28 23.14 -2.33 -6.74
CA ARG A 28 24.42 -1.72 -6.34
C ARG A 28 24.47 -0.21 -6.57
N THR A 29 23.81 0.29 -7.61
CA THR A 29 23.92 1.69 -8.04
C THR A 29 22.98 2.66 -7.31
N PHE A 30 21.92 2.18 -6.67
CA PHE A 30 20.98 3.04 -5.96
C PHE A 30 20.95 2.77 -4.45
N HIS A 31 21.88 3.40 -3.73
CA HIS A 31 21.77 3.55 -2.28
C HIS A 31 21.12 4.92 -2.01
N ALA A 32 19.79 4.97 -1.96
CA ALA A 32 19.12 6.14 -1.41
C ALA A 32 19.66 6.32 0.01
N LYS A 33 20.43 7.39 0.24
CA LYS A 33 20.70 7.86 1.60
C LYS A 33 19.37 8.31 2.17
N ILE A 34 18.65 7.39 2.83
CA ILE A 34 17.66 7.68 3.87
C ILE A 34 18.47 8.32 5.00
N GLY A 35 18.97 9.53 4.78
CA GLY A 35 20.14 9.99 5.51
C GLY A 35 19.84 11.12 6.46
N THR A 36 18.83 11.94 6.17
CA THR A 36 18.64 13.19 6.91
C THR A 36 17.20 13.67 6.81
N ILE A 37 16.49 13.71 7.93
CA ILE A 37 15.15 14.31 8.03
C ILE A 37 15.21 15.41 9.08
N LYS A 38 14.53 16.55 8.86
CA LYS A 38 14.52 17.63 9.85
C LYS A 38 13.59 17.33 11.03
N ASP A 39 14.08 17.57 12.25
CA ASP A 39 13.25 17.65 13.44
C ASP A 39 12.32 18.88 13.40
N LYS A 40 11.47 19.06 14.41
CA LYS A 40 10.55 20.20 14.48
C LYS A 40 11.27 21.54 14.61
N GLN A 41 12.51 21.53 15.08
CA GLN A 41 13.37 22.68 15.28
C GLN A 41 14.29 22.94 14.07
N GLY A 42 14.15 22.16 12.98
CA GLY A 42 14.91 22.31 11.74
C GLY A 42 16.29 21.63 11.73
N ARG A 43 16.64 20.88 12.77
CA ARG A 43 17.91 20.15 12.89
C ARG A 43 17.84 18.81 12.16
N ASP A 44 18.98 18.39 11.65
CA ASP A 44 19.11 17.22 10.81
C ASP A 44 19.20 15.93 11.65
N LEU A 45 18.26 15.00 11.43
CA LEU A 45 18.21 13.67 12.05
C LEU A 45 18.75 12.62 11.10
N MET A 46 19.81 11.91 11.51
CA MET A 46 20.49 10.91 10.68
C MET A 46 20.33 9.47 11.17
N GLU A 47 19.98 9.29 12.45
CA GLU A 47 19.76 7.97 13.05
C GLU A 47 18.39 7.39 12.65
N LYS A 48 18.33 6.09 12.36
CA LYS A 48 17.12 5.42 11.85
C LYS A 48 15.97 5.48 12.86
N GLU A 49 16.27 5.30 14.13
CA GLU A 49 15.33 5.33 15.24
C GLU A 49 14.71 6.73 15.41
N ASP A 50 15.54 7.77 15.33
CA ASP A 50 15.11 9.17 15.42
C ASP A 50 14.28 9.58 14.21
N ILE A 51 14.68 9.15 13.01
CA ILE A 51 13.91 9.31 11.77
C ILE A 51 12.53 8.66 11.93
N LYS A 52 12.46 7.42 12.41
CA LYS A 52 11.19 6.70 12.61
C LYS A 52 10.30 7.38 13.65
N LYS A 53 10.89 7.88 14.73
CA LYS A 53 10.19 8.65 15.76
C LYS A 53 9.63 9.96 15.18
N ARG A 54 10.45 10.71 14.43
CA ARG A 54 10.03 11.95 13.78
C ARG A 54 8.88 11.74 12.78
N TRP A 55 8.91 10.64 12.03
CA TRP A 55 7.81 10.23 11.16
C TRP A 55 6.52 9.99 11.95
N ARG A 56 6.60 9.22 13.04
CA ARG A 56 5.45 8.97 13.91
C ARG A 56 4.84 10.27 14.42
N GLU A 57 5.67 11.16 14.99
CA GLU A 57 5.22 12.45 15.51
C GLU A 57 4.54 13.30 14.43
N TYR A 58 5.14 13.38 13.23
CA TYR A 58 4.55 14.10 12.10
C TYR A 58 3.17 13.56 11.73
N THR A 59 3.03 12.24 11.60
CA THR A 59 1.76 11.61 11.22
C THR A 59 0.69 11.77 12.30
N GLU A 60 1.06 11.64 13.59
CA GLU A 60 0.11 11.85 14.69
C GLU A 60 -0.39 13.29 14.73
N GLU A 61 0.48 14.28 14.52
CA GLU A 61 0.09 15.69 14.47
C GLU A 61 -0.78 16.01 13.26
N LEU A 62 -0.47 15.42 12.10
CA LEU A 62 -1.21 15.63 10.87
C LEU A 62 -2.68 15.18 11.01
N TYR A 63 -2.92 14.05 11.68
CA TYR A 63 -4.26 13.45 11.81
C TYR A 63 -4.98 13.75 13.14
N LYS A 64 -4.34 14.42 14.10
CA LYS A 64 -5.00 14.83 15.36
C LYS A 64 -6.13 15.85 15.17
N LYS A 65 -6.10 16.65 14.10
CA LYS A 65 -7.03 17.79 13.91
C LYS A 65 -8.48 17.43 13.59
N ASP A 66 -8.75 16.21 13.11
CA ASP A 66 -10.12 15.82 12.69
C ASP A 66 -10.93 15.11 13.80
N THR A 67 -10.37 14.97 15.00
CA THR A 67 -11.04 14.27 16.13
C THR A 67 -11.65 15.20 17.18
N GLN A 68 -11.37 16.50 17.13
CA GLN A 68 -11.88 17.47 18.13
C GLN A 68 -13.29 18.01 17.82
N SER A 69 -13.94 17.59 16.73
CA SER A 69 -15.28 18.05 16.35
C SER A 69 -16.39 17.01 16.54
N ILE A 70 -16.14 15.90 17.23
CA ILE A 70 -17.22 15.04 17.73
C ILE A 70 -17.49 15.47 19.16
N ASP A 71 -18.30 16.52 19.29
CA ASP A 71 -18.84 16.96 20.57
C ASP A 71 -19.75 15.82 21.09
N GLU A 72 -19.30 15.10 22.12
CA GLU A 72 -20.01 13.95 22.71
C GLU A 72 -21.27 14.37 23.51
N ASN A 73 -21.92 15.48 23.14
CA ASN A 73 -22.94 16.11 23.98
C ASN A 73 -24.20 16.58 23.25
N ASP A 74 -24.51 16.04 22.08
CA ASP A 74 -25.85 16.17 21.50
C ASP A 74 -26.52 14.80 21.40
N GLY A 75 -27.62 14.63 22.13
CA GLY A 75 -28.52 13.48 22.05
C GLY A 75 -29.32 13.46 20.74
N SER A 76 -28.68 13.82 19.63
CA SER A 76 -29.20 13.61 18.30
C SER A 76 -29.13 12.12 18.00
N THR A 77 -30.29 11.56 17.64
CA THR A 77 -30.36 10.19 17.14
C THR A 77 -29.44 10.13 15.94
N ILE A 78 -28.28 9.47 16.07
CA ILE A 78 -27.32 9.33 14.97
C ILE A 78 -28.08 8.63 13.85
N GLU A 79 -28.44 9.39 12.82
CA GLU A 79 -28.97 8.82 11.59
C GLU A 79 -27.85 7.93 11.05
N LEU A 80 -28.04 6.61 11.18
CA LEU A 80 -27.09 5.64 10.68
C LEU A 80 -26.96 5.88 9.18
N GLU A 81 -25.76 6.29 8.76
CA GLU A 81 -25.44 6.35 7.34
C GLU A 81 -25.83 5.01 6.67
N PRO A 82 -26.39 5.07 5.45
CA PRO A 82 -26.96 3.90 4.80
C PRO A 82 -25.92 2.79 4.62
N ASP A 83 -26.43 1.55 4.52
CA ASP A 83 -25.60 0.39 4.19
C ASP A 83 -24.87 0.62 2.85
N ILE A 84 -23.62 0.14 2.77
CA ILE A 84 -22.80 0.26 1.55
C ILE A 84 -23.50 -0.47 0.42
N LEU A 85 -23.60 0.18 -0.74
CA LEU A 85 -24.33 -0.34 -1.89
C LEU A 85 -23.41 -1.15 -2.81
N GLU A 86 -23.99 -2.14 -3.47
CA GLU A 86 -23.28 -2.93 -4.49
C GLU A 86 -22.76 -2.04 -5.63
N SER A 87 -23.52 -1.00 -6.01
CA SER A 87 -23.12 -0.04 -7.05
C SER A 87 -21.88 0.75 -6.67
N GLU A 88 -21.68 1.06 -5.38
CA GLU A 88 -20.49 1.77 -4.91
C GLU A 88 -19.25 0.88 -5.03
N ILE A 89 -19.39 -0.41 -4.67
CA ILE A 89 -18.32 -1.39 -4.84
C ILE A 89 -17.97 -1.59 -6.32
N LYS A 90 -18.98 -1.70 -7.19
CA LYS A 90 -18.79 -1.82 -8.64
C LYS A 90 -18.04 -0.61 -9.19
N TRP A 91 -18.49 0.59 -8.84
CA TRP A 91 -17.83 1.83 -9.25
C TRP A 91 -16.39 1.92 -8.73
N ALA A 92 -16.14 1.54 -7.48
CA ALA A 92 -14.80 1.51 -6.92
C ALA A 92 -13.87 0.55 -7.68
N LEU A 93 -14.36 -0.64 -8.05
CA LEU A 93 -13.59 -1.60 -8.87
C LEU A 93 -13.26 -1.06 -10.27
N GLU A 94 -14.17 -0.31 -10.88
CA GLU A 94 -13.93 0.34 -12.17
C GLU A 94 -12.85 1.43 -12.07
N CYS A 95 -12.76 2.12 -10.93
CA CYS A 95 -11.78 3.17 -10.69
C CYS A 95 -10.38 2.66 -10.30
N ILE A 96 -10.19 1.35 -10.10
CA ILE A 96 -8.88 0.81 -9.71
C ILE A 96 -7.83 1.07 -10.80
N ALA A 97 -6.71 1.65 -10.38
CA ALA A 97 -5.58 1.89 -11.26
C ALA A 97 -4.81 0.59 -11.54
N ASN A 98 -4.46 0.38 -12.82
CA ASN A 98 -3.66 -0.78 -13.22
C ASN A 98 -2.15 -0.57 -12.94
N ASN A 99 -1.42 -1.67 -12.87
CA ASN A 99 0.01 -1.82 -12.67
C ASN A 99 0.54 -1.14 -11.40
N LYS A 100 -0.27 -1.15 -10.34
CA LYS A 100 0.17 -0.73 -9.00
C LYS A 100 0.88 -1.88 -8.31
N ALA A 101 1.86 -1.53 -7.46
CA ALA A 101 2.54 -2.53 -6.66
C ALA A 101 1.50 -3.20 -5.72
N PRO A 102 1.47 -4.54 -5.64
CA PRO A 102 0.58 -5.24 -4.73
C PRO A 102 0.97 -4.94 -3.28
N GLY A 103 0.04 -5.21 -2.37
CA GLY A 103 0.28 -5.11 -0.93
C GLY A 103 1.24 -6.19 -0.42
N ILE A 104 1.34 -6.28 0.91
CA ILE A 104 2.11 -7.34 1.59
C ILE A 104 1.52 -8.74 1.35
N ASP A 105 0.27 -8.81 0.92
CA ASP A 105 -0.44 -10.03 0.53
C ASP A 105 -0.08 -10.52 -0.87
N GLU A 106 0.68 -9.73 -1.64
CA GLU A 106 1.06 -10.01 -3.03
C GLU A 106 -0.15 -10.12 -3.99
N ILE A 107 -1.32 -9.63 -3.57
CA ILE A 107 -2.54 -9.67 -4.38
C ILE A 107 -2.61 -8.39 -5.24
N PRO A 108 -2.57 -8.50 -6.58
CA PRO A 108 -2.75 -7.35 -7.45
C PRO A 108 -4.22 -6.89 -7.44
N ALA A 109 -4.44 -5.57 -7.40
CA ALA A 109 -5.79 -5.01 -7.33
C ALA A 109 -6.65 -5.34 -8.56
N GLU A 110 -6.01 -5.60 -9.71
CA GLU A 110 -6.63 -6.01 -10.96
C GLU A 110 -7.30 -7.37 -10.87
N LEU A 111 -6.87 -8.23 -9.93
CA LEU A 111 -7.49 -9.53 -9.70
C LEU A 111 -8.98 -9.39 -9.40
N PHE A 112 -9.36 -8.37 -8.62
CA PHE A 112 -10.76 -8.12 -8.27
C PHE A 112 -11.60 -7.73 -9.50
N ARG A 113 -11.02 -7.07 -10.50
CA ARG A 113 -11.72 -6.77 -11.75
C ARG A 113 -11.93 -8.02 -12.62
N ILE A 114 -10.98 -8.97 -12.59
CA ILE A 114 -11.10 -10.25 -13.30
C ILE A 114 -12.18 -11.14 -12.66
N LEU A 115 -12.25 -11.14 -11.33
CA LEU A 115 -13.25 -11.90 -10.58
C LEU A 115 -14.69 -11.38 -10.76
N GLY A 116 -14.87 -10.14 -11.21
CA GLY A 116 -16.19 -9.58 -11.57
C GLY A 116 -17.16 -9.58 -10.38
N ASP A 117 -18.38 -10.08 -10.61
CA ASP A 117 -19.45 -10.06 -9.60
C ASP A 117 -19.12 -10.85 -8.33
N ASP A 118 -18.24 -11.86 -8.40
CA ASP A 118 -17.82 -12.60 -7.21
C ASP A 118 -16.93 -11.73 -6.29
N ALA A 119 -16.05 -10.90 -6.88
CA ALA A 119 -15.31 -9.91 -6.09
C ALA A 119 -16.23 -8.87 -5.47
N VAL A 120 -17.26 -8.43 -6.20
CA VAL A 120 -18.25 -7.47 -5.67
C VAL A 120 -18.92 -8.04 -4.42
N LYS A 121 -19.41 -9.28 -4.46
CA LYS A 121 -20.07 -9.92 -3.31
C LYS A 121 -19.14 -10.05 -2.10
N ILE A 122 -17.90 -10.48 -2.33
CA ILE A 122 -16.91 -10.66 -1.25
C ILE A 122 -16.55 -9.31 -0.62
N LEU A 123 -16.24 -8.30 -1.44
CA LEU A 123 -15.87 -6.97 -0.97
C LEU A 123 -17.03 -6.29 -0.26
N LEU A 124 -18.25 -6.40 -0.78
CA LEU A 124 -19.45 -5.89 -0.13
C LEU A 124 -19.63 -6.48 1.27
N ALA A 125 -19.48 -7.81 1.41
CA ALA A 125 -19.59 -8.47 2.71
C ALA A 125 -18.54 -7.97 3.72
N ILE A 126 -17.29 -7.82 3.29
CA ILE A 126 -16.20 -7.33 4.15
C ILE A 126 -16.44 -5.86 4.52
N CYS A 127 -16.73 -5.00 3.55
CA CYS A 127 -17.00 -3.59 3.78
C CYS A 127 -18.19 -3.40 4.71
N GLN A 128 -19.27 -4.16 4.53
CA GLN A 128 -20.45 -4.07 5.38
C GLN A 128 -20.17 -4.55 6.81
N GLN A 129 -19.33 -5.57 6.97
CA GLN A 129 -18.89 -6.01 8.28
C GLN A 129 -18.06 -4.93 8.98
N ILE A 130 -17.11 -4.29 8.27
CA ILE A 130 -16.31 -3.19 8.81
C ILE A 130 -17.21 -2.01 9.18
N TRP A 131 -18.18 -1.67 8.32
CA TRP A 131 -19.15 -0.60 8.55
C TRP A 131 -19.97 -0.82 9.82
N LYS A 132 -20.48 -2.04 10.05
CA LYS A 132 -21.30 -2.35 11.22
C LYS A 132 -20.49 -2.48 12.51
N THR A 133 -19.29 -3.06 12.42
CA THR A 133 -18.46 -3.32 13.61
C THR A 133 -17.56 -2.17 13.98
N GLN A 134 -17.32 -1.23 13.05
CA GLN A 134 -16.34 -0.15 13.17
C GLN A 134 -14.92 -0.68 13.51
N GLN A 135 -14.64 -1.93 13.13
CA GLN A 135 -13.38 -2.61 13.43
C GLN A 135 -12.64 -2.96 12.15
N TRP A 136 -11.47 -2.34 11.99
CA TRP A 136 -10.57 -2.65 10.89
C TRP A 136 -9.89 -4.01 11.06
N PRO A 137 -9.80 -4.83 9.98
CA PRO A 137 -9.02 -6.06 9.98
C PRO A 137 -7.57 -5.81 10.39
N LYS A 138 -6.99 -6.73 11.16
CA LYS A 138 -5.61 -6.58 11.66
C LYS A 138 -4.60 -6.45 10.52
N ASP A 139 -4.81 -7.18 9.43
CA ASP A 139 -3.91 -7.13 8.27
C ASP A 139 -3.93 -5.77 7.57
N TRP A 140 -5.07 -5.07 7.56
CA TRP A 140 -5.20 -3.74 6.97
C TRP A 140 -4.51 -2.65 7.80
N LYS A 141 -4.21 -2.93 9.08
CA LYS A 141 -3.46 -2.02 9.96
C LYS A 141 -1.95 -2.14 9.78
N ARG A 142 -1.47 -3.02 8.90
CA ARG A 142 -0.05 -3.24 8.63
C ARG A 142 0.35 -2.47 7.38
N SER A 143 1.38 -1.64 7.47
CA SER A 143 1.91 -0.87 6.34
C SER A 143 3.42 -1.05 6.18
N ILE A 144 3.87 -1.07 4.92
CA ILE A 144 5.30 -1.03 4.56
C ILE A 144 5.58 0.37 4.02
N TYR A 145 6.58 1.05 4.59
CA TYR A 145 7.01 2.36 4.14
C TYR A 145 8.27 2.24 3.29
N ILE A 146 8.17 2.64 2.03
CA ILE A 146 9.31 2.73 1.10
C ILE A 146 9.54 4.20 0.77
N PRO A 147 10.57 4.84 1.34
CA PRO A 147 10.85 6.25 1.04
C PRO A 147 11.33 6.39 -0.40
N ILE A 148 10.61 7.18 -1.20
CA ILE A 148 10.99 7.53 -2.58
C ILE A 148 11.58 8.95 -2.56
N PRO A 149 12.89 9.11 -2.81
CA PRO A 149 13.48 10.45 -2.87
C PRO A 149 12.93 11.21 -4.08
N LYS A 150 12.42 12.42 -3.85
CA LYS A 150 12.03 13.34 -4.93
C LYS A 150 13.28 13.91 -5.60
N LYS A 151 13.22 14.13 -6.91
CA LYS A 151 14.25 14.89 -7.62
C LYS A 151 14.32 16.29 -6.99
N GLY A 152 15.49 16.69 -6.51
CA GLY A 152 15.72 18.02 -5.95
C GLY A 152 15.45 19.08 -7.03
N SER A 153 14.90 20.22 -6.60
CA SER A 153 14.90 21.43 -7.42
C SER A 153 16.27 22.07 -7.44
#